data_AF-A0A9E1WCI2-F1
#
_entry.id   AF-A0A9E1WCI2-F1
#
_cell.length_a   1.000
_cell.length_b   1.000
_cell.length_c   1.000
_cell.angle_alpha   90.00
_cell.angle_beta   90.00
_cell.angle_gamma   90.00
#
_symmetry.space_group_name_H-M   'P 1'
#
loop_
_entity.id
_entity.type
_entity.pdbx_description
1 polymer ?
#
loop_
_entity_poly.entity_id
_entity_poly.type
_entity_poly.pdbx_seq_one_letter_code
_entity_poly.pdbx_strand_id
1 'polypeptide(L)' 'WQTKNLAENKKYEKTLTGLRKNLTQWTIQTGDPGPETLDVYNLETEDQMSSTGNKVSRENYRKNSEIYKKWFKDGK' A
#
# COMPACT_ATOMS: atom_id res chain seq x y z
N TRP A 1 -4.88 7.54 -8.79
CA TRP A 1 -6.02 8.35 -8.31
C TRP A 1 -6.03 8.55 -6.78
N GLN A 2 -5.09 7.94 -6.04
CA GLN A 2 -4.86 8.23 -4.61
C GLN A 2 -3.36 8.52 -4.37
N THR A 3 -2.91 9.69 -4.79
CA THR A 3 -1.48 10.09 -4.74
C THR A 3 -1.14 10.98 -3.55
N LYS A 4 -2.14 11.41 -2.78
CA LYS A 4 -1.97 12.26 -1.60
C LYS A 4 -2.22 11.44 -0.33
N ASN A 5 -1.15 11.10 0.37
CA ASN A 5 -1.25 10.45 1.67
C ASN A 5 -1.70 11.45 2.74
N LEU A 6 -2.66 11.05 3.57
CA LEU A 6 -3.21 11.85 4.67
C LEU A 6 -2.82 11.29 6.05
N ALA A 7 -2.00 10.24 6.11
CA ALA A 7 -1.64 9.55 7.36
C ALA A 7 -1.02 10.50 8.41
N GLU A 8 -0.16 11.42 7.98
CA GLU A 8 0.48 12.39 8.88
C GLU A 8 -0.36 13.66 9.14
N ASN A 9 -1.51 13.79 8.48
CA ASN A 9 -2.35 14.97 8.64
C ASN A 9 -3.16 14.88 9.94
N LYS A 10 -2.77 15.69 10.92
CA LYS A 10 -3.41 15.78 12.25
C LYS A 10 -4.94 15.96 12.21
N LYS A 11 -5.48 16.59 11.17
CA LYS A 11 -6.94 16.73 10.99
C LYS A 11 -7.66 15.37 10.96
N TYR A 12 -6.99 14.33 10.46
CA TYR A 12 -7.58 13.02 10.24
C TYR A 12 -7.08 11.96 11.23
N GLU A 13 -6.33 12.34 12.27
CA GLU A 13 -5.71 11.42 13.24
C GLU A 13 -6.74 10.51 13.91
N LYS A 14 -7.88 11.07 14.37
CA LYS A 14 -8.96 10.28 14.99
C LYS A 14 -9.52 9.22 14.04
N THR A 15 -9.71 9.58 12.78
CA THR A 15 -10.18 8.66 11.73
C THR A 15 -9.16 7.57 11.47
N LEU A 16 -7.89 7.94 11.32
CA LEU A 16 -6.79 6.99 11.09
C LEU A 16 -6.67 5.98 12.24
N THR A 17 -6.72 6.44 13.48
CA THR A 17 -6.69 5.57 14.67
C THR A 17 -7.87 4.61 14.71
N GLY A 18 -9.08 5.08 14.39
CA GLY A 18 -10.27 4.23 14.31
C GLY A 18 -10.15 3.15 13.23
N LEU A 19 -9.69 3.53 12.03
CA LEU A 19 -9.48 2.60 10.92
C LEU A 19 -8.41 1.55 11.25
N ARG A 20 -7.29 1.96 11.86
CA ARG A 20 -6.23 1.04 12.30
C ARG A 20 -6.74 0.03 13.33
N LYS A 21 -7.54 0.48 14.30
CA LYS A 21 -8.15 -0.41 15.30
C LYS A 21 -9.06 -1.44 14.65
N ASN A 22 -9.95 -1.01 13.76
CA ASN A 22 -10.87 -1.90 13.05
C ASN A 22 -10.12 -2.93 12.20
N LEU A 23 -9.07 -2.49 11.49
CA LEU A 23 -8.22 -3.38 10.71
C LEU A 23 -7.54 -4.42 11.59
N THR A 24 -6.94 -4.02 12.71
CA THR A 24 -6.30 -4.95 13.66
C THR A 24 -7.30 -5.97 14.19
N GLN A 25 -8.52 -5.55 14.54
CA GLN A 25 -9.55 -6.49 15.00
C GLN A 25 -9.94 -7.48 13.91
N TRP A 26 -10.09 -7.02 12.67
CA TRP A 26 -10.40 -7.89 11.54
C TRP A 26 -9.28 -8.91 11.28
N THR A 27 -8.02 -8.48 11.26
CA THR A 27 -6.86 -9.37 11.09
C THR A 27 -6.85 -10.50 12.12
N ILE A 28 -7.13 -10.18 13.39
CA ILE A 28 -7.23 -11.19 14.45
C ILE A 28 -8.41 -12.14 14.22
N GLN A 29 -9.57 -11.61 13.84
CA GLN A 29 -10.79 -12.41 13.65
C GLN A 29 -10.69 -13.38 12.48
N THR A 30 -9.96 -13.00 11.43
CA THR A 30 -9.83 -13.83 10.22
C THR A 30 -8.59 -14.72 10.24
N GLY A 31 -7.70 -14.56 11.21
CA GLY A 31 -6.41 -15.26 11.22
C GLY A 31 -5.51 -14.82 10.05
N ASP A 32 -5.68 -13.59 9.59
CA ASP A 32 -4.87 -13.03 8.51
C ASP A 32 -3.40 -12.92 8.98
N PRO A 33 -2.42 -13.44 8.21
CA PRO A 33 -1.00 -13.42 8.57
C PRO A 33 -0.40 -12.01 8.65
N GLY A 34 -1.14 -10.99 8.24
CA GLY A 34 -0.74 -9.60 8.22
C GLY A 34 -0.36 -9.13 6.81
N PRO A 35 0.20 -7.91 6.70
CA PRO A 35 0.56 -7.36 5.40
C PRO A 35 1.63 -8.21 4.71
N GLU A 36 1.60 -8.19 3.39
CA GLU A 36 2.66 -8.75 2.56
C GLU A 36 4.05 -8.22 2.95
N THR A 37 5.08 -9.03 2.68
CA THR A 37 6.45 -8.59 2.87
C THR A 37 6.89 -7.67 1.74
N LEU A 38 7.88 -6.82 2.00
CA LEU A 38 8.45 -5.95 0.97
C LEU A 38 9.03 -6.75 -0.22
N ASP A 39 9.51 -7.97 0.02
CA ASP A 39 10.06 -8.84 -1.02
C ASP A 39 8.98 -9.37 -1.94
N VAL A 40 7.83 -9.79 -1.38
CA VAL A 40 6.64 -10.19 -2.17
C VAL A 40 6.15 -9.00 -2.99
N TYR A 41 6.03 -7.83 -2.38
CA TYR A 41 5.62 -6.61 -3.07
C TYR A 41 6.53 -6.27 -4.27
N ASN A 42 7.85 -6.40 -4.10
CA ASN A 42 8.81 -6.16 -5.18
C ASN A 42 8.63 -7.18 -6.31
N LEU A 43 8.51 -8.46 -5.97
CA LEU A 43 8.37 -9.55 -6.94
C LEU A 43 7.08 -9.41 -7.75
N GLU A 44 5.95 -9.13 -7.10
CA GLU A 44 4.68 -8.90 -7.78
C GLU A 44 4.69 -7.63 -8.64
N THR A 45 5.36 -6.56 -8.16
CA THR A 45 5.55 -5.33 -8.94
C THR A 45 6.35 -5.61 -10.21
N GLU A 46 7.43 -6.40 -10.13
CA GLU A 46 8.25 -6.78 -11.28
C GLU A 46 7.47 -7.63 -12.29
N ASP A 47 6.70 -8.62 -11.81
CA ASP A 47 5.85 -9.45 -12.65
C ASP A 47 4.80 -8.62 -13.40
N GLN A 48 4.09 -7.74 -12.69
CA GLN A 48 3.09 -6.84 -13.27
C GLN A 48 3.71 -5.89 -14.31
N MET A 49 4.92 -5.40 -14.07
CA MET A 49 5.66 -4.56 -15.02
C MET A 49 6.05 -5.32 -16.29
N SER A 50 6.38 -6.60 -16.16
CA SER A 50 6.74 -7.48 -17.27
C SER A 50 5.53 -7.88 -18.14
N SER A 51 4.36 -8.10 -17.52
CA SER A 51 3.14 -8.54 -18.20
C SER A 51 2.32 -7.39 -18.79
N THR A 52 2.47 -6.16 -18.28
CA THR A 52 1.76 -4.98 -18.79
C THR A 52 2.33 -4.55 -20.15
N GLY A 53 1.65 -4.88 -21.26
CA GLY A 53 2.10 -4.55 -22.62
C GLY A 53 2.02 -3.06 -23.00
N ASN A 54 1.10 -2.30 -22.40
CA ASN A 54 0.91 -0.88 -22.69
C ASN A 54 1.95 0.00 -21.96
N LYS A 55 2.74 0.76 -22.73
CA LYS A 55 3.82 1.61 -22.19
C LYS A 55 3.36 2.67 -21.18
N VAL A 56 2.21 3.32 -21.45
CA VAL A 56 1.67 4.38 -20.57
C VAL A 56 1.16 3.78 -19.26
N SER A 57 0.44 2.66 -19.35
CA SER A 57 -0.05 1.92 -18.18
C SER A 57 1.12 1.44 -17.32
N ARG A 58 2.16 0.86 -17.95
CA ARG A 58 3.38 0.40 -17.27
C ARG A 58 4.08 1.53 -16.52
N GLU A 59 4.26 2.69 -17.15
CA GLU A 59 4.91 3.83 -16.50
C GLU A 59 4.10 4.42 -15.35
N ASN A 60 2.76 4.46 -15.49
CA ASN A 60 1.88 4.88 -14.41
C ASN A 60 1.91 3.90 -13.23
N TYR A 61 1.93 2.59 -13.51
CA TYR A 61 2.06 1.56 -12.49
C TYR A 61 3.39 1.71 -11.75
N ARG A 62 4.51 1.77 -12.47
CA ARG A 62 5.85 2.00 -11.90
C ARG A 62 5.89 3.19 -10.93
N LYS A 63 5.37 4.35 -11.36
CA LYS A 63 5.35 5.56 -10.53
C LYS A 63 4.54 5.39 -9.25
N ASN A 64 3.37 4.74 -9.34
CA ASN A 64 2.53 4.52 -8.18
C ASN A 64 3.15 3.49 -7.23
N SER A 65 3.71 2.41 -7.77
CA SER A 65 4.34 1.36 -6.96
C SER A 65 5.51 1.88 -6.15
N GLU A 66 6.31 2.81 -6.69
CA GLU A 66 7.39 3.45 -5.93
C GLU A 66 6.87 4.35 -4.80
N ILE A 67 5.76 5.06 -5.02
CA ILE A 67 5.11 5.86 -3.98
C ILE A 67 4.62 4.97 -2.83
N TYR A 68 3.97 3.85 -3.15
CA TYR A 68 3.44 2.93 -2.14
C TYR A 68 4.55 2.19 -1.40
N LYS A 69 5.62 1.79 -2.10
CA LYS A 69 6.83 1.23 -1.51
C LYS A 69 7.45 2.17 -0.49
N LYS A 70 7.48 3.48 -0.79
CA LYS A 70 7.94 4.49 0.14
C LYS A 70 7.04 4.56 1.38
N TRP A 71 5.72 4.66 1.21
CA TRP A 71 4.79 4.70 2.33
C TRP A 71 4.84 3.45 3.21
N PHE A 72 5.05 2.27 2.63
CA PHE A 72 5.26 1.04 3.39
C PHE A 72 6.47 1.14 4.32
N LYS A 73 7.60 1.72 3.84
CA LYS A 73 8.83 1.90 4.61
C LYS A 73 8.73 3.00 5.66
N ASP A 74 8.05 4.09 5.34
CA ASP A 74 7.86 5.22 6.25
C ASP A 74 6.99 4.82 7.46
N GLY A 75 6.36 3.64 7.40
CA GLY A 75 5.51 3.08 8.44
C GLY A 75 4.09 3.57 8.28
N LYS A 76 3.14 2.73 8.72
CA LYS A 76 1.71 3.03 8.77
C LYS A 76 1.42 4.48 9.14
#